data_AF-A0A7K4IN96-F1
#
_entry.id   AF-A0A7K4IN96-F1
#
_cell.length_a   1.000
_cell.length_b   1.000
_cell.length_c   1.000
_cell.angle_alpha   90.00
_cell.angle_beta   90.00
_cell.angle_gamma   90.00
#
_symmetry.space_group_name_H-M   'P 1'
#
loop_
_entity.id
_entity.type
_entity.pdbx_description
1 polymer ?
#
loop_
_entity_poly.entity_id
_entity_poly.type
_entity_poly.pdbx_seq_one_letter_code
_entity_poly.pdbx_strand_id
1 'polypeptide(L)'
;MKKSMTLKNERKTEHRKRQNVKVDTESLRILRTVGDKDAFYFYEAVGKPTGEVAKNLSDFLDRVKSAKAESLIFHLQRRDFQNWVEKILGDSKLAKKLGSISPTNSDGVRTNIYRIVENRIRELRESSAEIHVDANAAVLIPSV
;
A
#
# COMPACT_ATOMS: atom_id res chain seq x y z
N MET A 1 23.77 12.27 70.50
CA MET A 1 22.84 11.31 69.86
C MET A 1 22.35 11.90 68.54
N LYS A 2 22.85 11.44 67.39
CA LYS A 2 22.30 11.76 66.07
C LYS A 2 22.30 10.46 65.26
N LYS A 3 21.10 9.94 64.95
CA LYS A 3 20.91 8.73 64.16
C LYS A 3 21.33 9.03 62.72
N SER A 4 22.25 8.23 62.18
CA SER A 4 22.55 8.19 60.75
C SER A 4 21.50 7.30 60.08
N MET A 5 20.81 7.83 59.08
CA MET A 5 19.72 7.16 58.37
C MET A 5 20.14 7.06 56.90
N THR A 6 20.65 5.90 56.52
CA THR A 6 21.10 5.62 55.16
C THR A 6 19.88 5.33 54.29
N LEU A 7 19.54 6.25 53.38
CA LEU A 7 18.54 6.00 52.34
C LEU A 7 19.20 5.22 51.20
N LYS A 8 18.79 3.96 51.03
CA LYS A 8 19.14 3.13 49.86
C LYS A 8 18.34 3.63 48.66
N ASN A 9 19.04 4.17 47.65
CA ASN A 9 18.43 4.55 46.39
C ASN A 9 18.43 3.34 45.45
N GLU A 10 17.29 2.64 45.38
CA GLU A 10 17.07 1.54 44.44
C GLU A 10 16.88 2.11 43.03
N ARG A 11 17.93 2.04 42.22
CA ARG A 11 17.84 2.31 40.78
C ARG A 11 17.00 1.20 40.13
N LYS A 12 15.70 1.43 39.97
CA LYS A 12 14.87 0.68 39.01
C LYS A 12 15.43 0.92 37.62
N THR A 13 16.18 -0.04 37.11
CA THR A 13 16.55 -0.12 35.70
C THR A 13 15.29 -0.30 34.88
N GLU A 14 14.80 0.80 34.30
CA GLU A 14 13.83 0.76 33.21
C GLU A 14 14.44 -0.03 32.06
N HIS A 15 13.91 -1.23 31.86
CA HIS A 15 14.12 -2.02 30.67
C HIS A 15 13.49 -1.23 29.51
N ARG A 16 14.30 -0.42 28.82
CA ARG A 16 13.92 0.22 27.56
C ARG A 16 13.65 -0.90 26.56
N LYS A 17 12.40 -1.35 26.54
CA LYS A 17 11.86 -2.34 25.63
C LYS A 17 12.17 -1.81 24.24
N ARG A 18 13.18 -2.38 23.59
CA ARG A 18 13.53 -2.10 22.20
C ARG A 18 12.26 -2.34 21.40
N GLN A 19 11.56 -1.27 21.02
CA GLN A 19 10.44 -1.38 20.11
C GLN A 19 11.05 -1.80 18.77
N ASN A 20 10.77 -3.06 18.41
CA ASN A 20 11.24 -3.67 17.19
C ASN A 20 10.47 -2.98 16.05
N VAL A 21 11.13 -2.08 15.30
CA VAL A 21 10.56 -1.46 14.10
C VAL A 21 10.30 -2.58 13.10
N LYS A 22 9.07 -3.07 13.07
CA LYS A 22 8.66 -4.14 12.17
C LYS A 22 8.34 -3.46 10.83
N VAL A 23 9.34 -3.38 9.95
CA VAL A 23 9.11 -2.94 8.57
C VAL A 23 8.00 -3.80 7.98
N ASP A 24 6.93 -3.19 7.49
CA ASP A 24 5.87 -3.91 6.79
C ASP A 24 6.36 -4.29 5.38
N THR A 25 7.18 -5.34 5.34
CA THR A 25 7.82 -5.86 4.12
C THR A 25 6.80 -6.25 3.06
N GLU A 26 5.58 -6.64 3.48
CA GLU A 26 4.51 -7.00 2.55
C GLU A 26 3.93 -5.78 1.83
N SER A 27 3.69 -4.66 2.52
CA SER A 27 3.21 -3.45 1.84
C SER A 27 4.23 -2.90 0.85
N LEU A 28 5.51 -2.91 1.21
CA LEU A 28 6.58 -2.52 0.28
C LEU A 28 6.65 -3.46 -0.93
N ARG A 29 6.49 -4.77 -0.71
CA ARG A 29 6.45 -5.77 -1.78
C ARG A 29 5.27 -5.53 -2.72
N ILE A 30 4.09 -5.19 -2.21
CA ILE A 30 2.89 -4.94 -3.04
C ILE A 30 3.00 -3.62 -3.82
N LEU A 31 3.53 -2.57 -3.19
CA LEU A 31 3.64 -1.23 -3.79
C LEU A 31 4.83 -1.06 -4.75
N ARG A 32 5.70 -2.06 -4.88
CA ARG A 32 6.91 -2.00 -5.72
C ARG A 32 6.59 -1.75 -7.20
N THR A 33 7.59 -1.22 -7.91
CA THR A 33 7.63 -1.20 -9.38
C THR A 33 8.18 -2.52 -9.91
N VAL A 34 7.50 -3.12 -10.87
CA VAL A 34 7.92 -4.36 -11.55
C VAL A 34 8.57 -4.07 -12.91
N GLY A 35 9.30 -5.06 -13.43
CA GLY A 35 9.92 -4.98 -14.77
C GLY A 35 8.92 -5.20 -15.91
N ASP A 36 9.36 -4.99 -17.15
CA ASP A 36 8.48 -5.04 -18.33
C ASP A 36 7.76 -6.39 -18.49
N LYS A 37 8.43 -7.51 -18.20
CA LYS A 37 7.84 -8.86 -18.28
C LYS A 37 6.64 -9.08 -17.36
N ASP A 38 6.59 -8.31 -16.28
CA ASP A 38 5.58 -8.39 -15.22
C ASP A 38 4.60 -7.21 -15.25
N ALA A 39 4.81 -6.24 -16.13
CA ALA A 39 3.97 -5.06 -16.24
C ALA A 39 2.56 -5.42 -16.75
N PHE A 40 1.58 -4.61 -16.38
CA PHE A 40 0.24 -4.72 -16.94
C PHE A 40 0.14 -3.92 -18.23
N TYR A 41 -0.27 -4.57 -19.31
CA TYR A 41 -0.47 -3.97 -20.61
C TYR A 41 -1.96 -3.86 -20.89
N PHE A 42 -2.44 -2.66 -21.21
CA PHE A 42 -3.85 -2.43 -21.50
C PHE A 42 -4.19 -2.78 -22.96
N TYR A 43 -5.37 -3.37 -23.13
CA TYR A 43 -5.95 -3.79 -24.40
C TYR A 43 -7.42 -3.37 -24.46
N GLU A 44 -7.89 -3.04 -25.65
CA GLU A 44 -9.32 -2.82 -25.92
C GLU A 44 -10.04 -4.12 -26.30
N ALA A 45 -9.30 -5.05 -26.91
CA ALA A 45 -9.77 -6.37 -27.30
C ALA A 45 -8.59 -7.32 -27.54
N VAL A 46 -8.87 -8.57 -27.88
CA VAL A 46 -7.86 -9.53 -28.34
C VAL A 46 -7.12 -8.93 -29.55
N GLY A 47 -5.79 -8.84 -29.45
CA GLY A 47 -4.95 -8.29 -30.52
C GLY A 47 -5.01 -6.77 -30.69
N LYS A 48 -5.62 -6.02 -29.76
CA LYS A 48 -5.72 -4.55 -29.81
C LYS A 48 -5.06 -3.89 -28.59
N PRO A 49 -3.72 -3.79 -28.54
CA PRO A 49 -3.02 -3.09 -27.47
C PRO A 49 -3.29 -1.58 -27.53
N THR A 50 -3.40 -0.92 -26.37
CA THR A 50 -3.56 0.54 -26.30
C THR A 50 -2.23 1.31 -26.28
N GLY A 51 -1.13 0.61 -25.97
CA GLY A 51 0.17 1.21 -25.68
C GLY A 51 0.33 1.69 -24.24
N GLU A 52 -0.74 1.69 -23.45
CA GLU A 52 -0.69 2.06 -22.03
C GLU A 52 -0.16 0.89 -21.18
N VAL A 53 0.74 1.21 -20.25
CA VAL A 53 1.41 0.24 -19.39
C VAL A 53 1.34 0.72 -17.94
N ALA A 54 1.18 -0.22 -17.01
CA ALA A 54 1.31 0.00 -15.57
C ALA A 54 2.35 -0.95 -14.96
N LYS A 55 3.33 -0.38 -14.24
CA LYS A 55 4.40 -1.15 -13.59
C LYS A 55 4.21 -1.26 -12.07
N ASN A 56 3.21 -0.60 -11.51
CA ASN A 56 2.83 -0.66 -10.10
C ASN A 56 1.36 -0.24 -9.93
N LEU A 57 0.84 -0.28 -8.70
CA LEU A 57 -0.55 0.11 -8.42
C LEU A 57 -0.84 1.59 -8.67
N SER A 58 0.13 2.49 -8.49
CA SER A 58 -0.05 3.93 -8.76
C SER A 58 -0.16 4.20 -10.26
N ASP A 59 0.73 3.62 -11.08
CA ASP A 59 0.63 3.68 -12.55
C ASP A 59 -0.73 3.13 -13.00
N PHE A 60 -1.12 1.96 -12.47
CA PHE A 60 -2.39 1.33 -12.80
C PHE A 60 -3.58 2.25 -12.50
N LEU A 61 -3.59 2.86 -11.32
CA LEU A 61 -4.64 3.81 -10.92
C LEU A 61 -4.70 5.02 -11.87
N ASP A 62 -3.54 5.56 -12.27
CA ASP A 62 -3.47 6.67 -13.22
C ASP A 62 -3.98 6.27 -14.61
N ARG A 63 -3.64 5.07 -15.10
CA ARG A 63 -4.16 4.56 -16.39
C ARG A 63 -5.67 4.36 -16.35
N VAL A 64 -6.22 3.89 -15.23
CA VAL A 64 -7.67 3.71 -15.07
C VAL A 64 -8.43 5.04 -15.23
N LYS A 65 -7.84 6.19 -14.87
CA LYS A 65 -8.49 7.51 -15.01
C LYS A 65 -8.85 7.85 -16.46
N SER A 66 -7.99 7.46 -17.42
CA SER A 66 -8.13 7.83 -18.84
C SER A 66 -8.46 6.65 -19.77
N ALA A 67 -8.23 5.40 -19.35
CA ALA A 67 -8.51 4.22 -20.15
C ALA A 67 -9.97 4.16 -20.62
N LYS A 68 -10.17 3.81 -21.90
CA LYS A 68 -11.51 3.63 -22.47
C LYS A 68 -12.31 2.59 -21.69
N ALA A 69 -13.62 2.80 -21.57
CA ALA A 69 -14.50 1.92 -20.78
C ALA A 69 -14.43 0.47 -21.28
N GLU A 70 -14.34 0.29 -22.60
CA GLU A 70 -14.22 -1.00 -23.28
C GLU A 70 -12.98 -1.75 -22.84
N SER A 71 -11.84 -1.06 -22.66
CA SER A 71 -10.60 -1.67 -22.16
C SER A 71 -10.75 -2.15 -20.72
N LEU A 72 -11.36 -1.32 -19.85
CA LEU A 72 -11.59 -1.69 -18.45
C LEU A 72 -12.51 -2.91 -18.34
N ILE A 73 -13.58 -2.93 -19.14
CA ILE A 73 -14.56 -4.03 -19.15
C ILE A 73 -13.91 -5.29 -19.71
N PHE A 74 -13.18 -5.20 -20.82
CA PHE A 74 -12.46 -6.31 -21.43
C PHE A 74 -11.56 -7.03 -20.43
N HIS A 75 -10.76 -6.28 -19.68
CA HIS A 75 -9.86 -6.85 -18.67
C HIS A 75 -10.60 -7.41 -17.46
N LEU A 76 -11.68 -6.78 -17.00
CA LEU A 76 -12.50 -7.33 -15.92
C LEU A 76 -13.17 -8.65 -16.32
N GLN A 77 -13.75 -8.75 -17.52
CA GLN A 77 -14.39 -9.97 -18.03
C GLN A 77 -13.43 -11.16 -18.07
N ARG A 78 -12.17 -10.90 -18.43
CA ARG A 78 -11.09 -11.91 -18.50
C ARG A 78 -10.38 -12.16 -17.19
N ARG A 79 -10.70 -11.38 -16.16
CA ARG A 79 -10.04 -11.35 -14.86
C ARG A 79 -8.55 -10.95 -14.91
N ASP A 80 -8.14 -10.19 -15.92
CA ASP A 80 -6.74 -9.82 -16.14
C ASP A 80 -6.21 -8.96 -14.98
N PHE A 81 -6.99 -7.98 -14.50
CA PHE A 81 -6.59 -7.13 -13.37
C PHE A 81 -6.37 -7.95 -12.08
N GLN A 82 -7.29 -8.85 -11.77
CA GLN A 82 -7.26 -9.70 -10.60
C GLN A 82 -6.04 -10.62 -10.65
N ASN A 83 -5.81 -11.26 -11.79
CA ASN A 83 -4.67 -12.14 -12.01
C ASN A 83 -3.34 -11.41 -11.88
N TRP A 84 -3.22 -10.21 -12.45
CA TRP A 84 -1.99 -9.42 -12.34
C TRP A 84 -1.71 -9.02 -10.88
N VAL A 85 -2.71 -8.45 -10.20
CA VAL A 85 -2.58 -8.03 -8.80
C VAL A 85 -2.26 -9.21 -7.88
N GLU A 86 -2.90 -10.36 -8.06
CA GLU A 86 -2.66 -11.54 -7.23
C GLU A 86 -1.32 -12.21 -7.53
N LYS A 87 -1.00 -12.46 -8.80
CA LYS A 87 0.15 -13.30 -9.17
C LYS A 87 1.45 -12.52 -9.26
N ILE A 88 1.38 -11.26 -9.68
CA ILE A 88 2.56 -10.42 -9.85
C ILE A 88 2.79 -9.58 -8.59
N LEU A 89 1.77 -8.86 -8.12
CA LEU A 89 1.95 -7.99 -6.96
C LEU A 89 1.78 -8.75 -5.63
N GLY A 90 1.08 -9.88 -5.62
CA GLY A 90 0.87 -10.70 -4.43
C GLY A 90 -0.14 -10.11 -3.46
N ASP A 91 -1.16 -9.38 -3.96
CA ASP A 91 -2.23 -8.81 -3.14
C ASP A 91 -3.59 -9.47 -3.41
N SER A 92 -3.80 -10.66 -2.83
CA SER A 92 -5.08 -11.39 -2.95
C SER A 92 -6.27 -10.60 -2.38
N LYS A 93 -6.06 -9.69 -1.41
CA LYS A 93 -7.13 -8.85 -0.86
C LYS A 93 -7.66 -7.91 -1.93
N LEU A 94 -6.77 -7.24 -2.66
CA LEU A 94 -7.16 -6.36 -3.77
C LEU A 94 -7.74 -7.14 -4.94
N ALA A 95 -7.13 -8.28 -5.31
CA ALA A 95 -7.63 -9.13 -6.39
C ALA A 95 -9.08 -9.60 -6.15
N LYS A 96 -9.41 -10.00 -4.91
CA LYS A 96 -10.78 -10.36 -4.53
C LYS A 96 -11.76 -9.19 -4.66
N LYS A 97 -11.37 -7.99 -4.19
CA LYS A 97 -12.21 -6.78 -4.32
C LYS A 97 -12.48 -6.45 -5.80
N LEU A 98 -11.44 -6.45 -6.64
CA LEU A 98 -11.58 -6.24 -8.09
C LEU A 98 -12.44 -7.34 -8.75
N GLY A 99 -12.37 -8.58 -8.27
CA GLY A 99 -13.20 -9.71 -8.70
C GLY A 99 -14.71 -9.54 -8.45
N SER A 100 -15.10 -8.69 -7.51
CA SER A 100 -16.52 -8.41 -7.21
C SER A 100 -17.16 -7.34 -8.10
N ILE A 101 -16.36 -6.67 -8.96
CA ILE A 101 -16.89 -5.65 -9.86
C ILE A 101 -17.60 -6.33 -11.02
N SER A 102 -18.88 -6.00 -11.22
CA SER A 102 -19.65 -6.45 -12.39
C SER A 102 -19.05 -5.86 -13.68
N PRO A 103 -18.67 -6.67 -14.68
CA PRO A 103 -18.06 -6.19 -15.91
C PRO A 103 -19.12 -5.81 -16.96
N THR A 104 -19.90 -4.77 -16.67
CA THR A 104 -21.00 -4.29 -17.52
C THR A 104 -20.74 -2.86 -17.99
N ASN A 105 -21.36 -2.42 -19.09
CA ASN A 105 -21.27 -1.05 -19.63
C ASN A 105 -21.96 0.03 -18.76
N SER A 106 -22.06 -0.19 -17.44
CA SER A 106 -22.66 0.77 -16.52
C SER A 106 -21.70 1.92 -16.22
N ASP A 107 -22.24 3.14 -16.18
CA ASP A 107 -21.57 4.32 -15.64
C ASP A 107 -21.15 4.07 -14.18
N GLY A 108 -19.91 3.67 -13.98
CA GLY A 108 -19.40 3.35 -12.64
C GLY A 108 -18.29 2.32 -12.59
N VAL A 109 -18.03 1.55 -13.66
CA VAL A 109 -16.91 0.59 -13.69
C VAL A 109 -15.59 1.29 -13.37
N ARG A 110 -15.29 2.40 -14.05
CA ARG A 110 -14.07 3.19 -13.80
C ARG A 110 -14.00 3.66 -12.35
N THR A 111 -15.07 4.27 -11.84
CA THR A 111 -15.14 4.79 -10.47
C THR A 111 -14.96 3.69 -9.43
N ASN A 112 -15.53 2.50 -9.66
CA ASN A 112 -15.39 1.36 -8.75
C ASN A 112 -13.96 0.82 -8.72
N ILE A 113 -13.34 0.60 -9.89
CA ILE A 113 -11.93 0.19 -9.98
C ILE A 113 -11.06 1.21 -9.26
N TYR A 114 -11.22 2.49 -9.62
CA TYR A 114 -10.46 3.61 -9.06
C TYR A 114 -10.52 3.62 -7.54
N ARG A 115 -11.74 3.66 -6.98
CA ARG A 115 -11.97 3.71 -5.52
C ARG A 115 -11.38 2.51 -4.79
N ILE A 116 -11.55 1.30 -5.34
CA ILE A 116 -11.03 0.06 -4.72
C ILE A 116 -9.50 0.09 -4.66
N VAL A 117 -8.84 0.50 -5.74
CA VAL A 117 -7.38 0.54 -5.84
C VAL A 117 -6.82 1.69 -5.01
N GLU A 118 -7.39 2.89 -5.09
CA GLU A 118 -6.97 4.06 -4.30
C GLU A 118 -7.04 3.79 -2.80
N ASN A 119 -8.15 3.20 -2.33
CA ASN A 119 -8.29 2.81 -0.93
C ASN A 119 -7.22 1.80 -0.52
N ARG A 120 -6.91 0.84 -1.39
CA ARG A 120 -5.88 -0.16 -1.08
C ARG A 120 -4.49 0.45 -1.02
N ILE A 121 -4.14 1.34 -1.94
CA ILE A 121 -2.85 2.05 -1.93
C ILE A 121 -2.70 2.83 -0.62
N ARG A 122 -3.77 3.51 -0.18
CA ARG A 122 -3.78 4.23 1.10
C ARG A 122 -3.57 3.30 2.31
N GLU A 123 -4.32 2.19 2.39
CA GLU A 123 -4.15 1.17 3.45
C GLU A 123 -2.69 0.67 3.52
N LEU A 124 -2.09 0.37 2.37
CA LEU A 124 -0.71 -0.13 2.27
C LEU A 124 0.31 0.94 2.67
N ARG A 125 0.07 2.21 2.29
CA ARG A 125 0.95 3.33 2.63
C ARG A 125 0.90 3.63 4.12
N GLU A 126 -0.28 3.65 4.73
CA GLU A 126 -0.45 3.84 6.18
C GLU A 126 0.28 2.73 6.94
N SER A 127 0.10 1.47 6.53
CA SER A 127 0.81 0.31 7.12
C SER A 127 2.33 0.41 6.97
N SER A 128 2.83 1.04 5.90
CA SER A 128 4.26 1.30 5.70
C SER A 128 4.76 2.58 6.40
N ALA A 129 3.88 3.54 6.72
CA ALA A 129 4.20 4.87 7.24
C ALA A 129 4.04 5.02 8.75
N GLU A 130 3.38 4.07 9.43
CA GLU A 130 3.40 3.93 10.91
C GLU A 130 4.83 3.76 11.48
N ILE A 131 5.86 3.77 10.62
CA ILE A 131 7.28 3.75 10.92
C ILE A 131 7.85 5.16 11.25
N HIS A 132 7.10 6.25 11.07
CA HIS A 132 7.67 7.62 11.17
C HIS A 132 6.94 8.59 12.12
N VAL A 133 6.56 8.16 13.33
CA VAL A 133 6.22 9.11 14.41
C VAL A 133 6.89 8.68 15.72
N ASP A 134 8.13 9.14 15.93
CA ASP A 134 8.62 9.60 17.24
C ASP A 134 10.07 10.12 17.08
N ALA A 135 10.18 11.32 16.51
CA ALA A 135 11.38 12.14 16.64
C ALA A 135 10.97 13.60 16.90
N ASN A 136 10.26 13.82 18.01
CA ASN A 136 10.23 15.14 18.62
C ASN A 136 10.33 15.01 20.15
N ALA A 137 11.48 14.52 20.61
CA ALA A 137 11.90 14.72 21.99
C ALA A 137 12.44 16.14 22.11
N ALA A 138 11.73 16.95 22.90
CA ALA A 138 12.09 18.32 23.25
C ALA A 138 13.55 18.42 23.71
N VAL A 139 14.33 19.30 23.08
CA VAL A 139 15.59 19.79 23.64
C VAL A 139 15.29 21.12 24.34
N LEU A 140 14.99 21.03 25.63
CA LEU A 140 15.02 22.17 26.55
C LEU A 140 16.48 22.35 27.00
N ILE A 141 17.15 23.37 26.48
CA ILE A 141 18.44 23.84 27.00
C ILE A 141 18.13 24.93 28.05
N PRO A 142 18.50 24.77 29.32
CA PRO A 142 18.47 25.88 30.26
C PRO A 142 19.65 26.81 29.97
N SER A 143 19.37 28.07 29.62
CA SER A 143 20.39 29.12 29.66
C SER A 143 20.72 29.45 31.11
N VAL A 144 22.01 29.37 31.42
CA VAL A 144 22.66 29.86 32.65
C VAL A 144 22.56 31.38 32.72
#